data_AF-A0A255HSR8-F1
#
_entry.id   AF-A0A255HSR8-F1
#
_cell.length_a   1.000
_cell.length_b   1.000
_cell.length_c   1.000
_cell.angle_alpha   90.00
_cell.angle_beta   90.00
_cell.angle_gamma   90.00
#
_symmetry.space_group_name_H-M   'P 1'
#
loop_
_entity.id
_entity.type
_entity.pdbx_description
1 polymer ?
#
loop_
_entity_poly.entity_id
_entity_poly.type
_entity_poly.pdbx_seq_one_letter_code
_entity_poly.pdbx_strand_id
1 'polypeptide(L)' 'MAAAAGDSDVTLLAAIVAHGQRTQPPRDVVLRHEEAETASLLQRCRQLGLIEGMLCRARICAGRWDSDPACH' A
#
# COMPACT_ATOMS: atom_id res chain seq x y z
N MET A 1 -38.04 -27.12 10.54
CA MET A 1 -36.89 -27.00 9.62
C MET A 1 -35.89 -26.02 10.21
N ALA A 2 -34.80 -26.50 10.82
CA ALA A 2 -33.74 -25.69 11.44
C ALA A 2 -32.35 -25.92 10.81
N ALA A 3 -32.24 -26.84 9.84
CA ALA A 3 -30.97 -27.21 9.21
C ALA A 3 -30.45 -26.18 8.18
N ALA A 4 -31.33 -25.45 7.48
CA ALA A 4 -30.96 -24.52 6.42
C ALA A 4 -30.23 -23.25 6.91
N ALA A 5 -30.43 -22.87 8.18
CA ALA A 5 -29.78 -21.69 8.76
C ALA A 5 -28.27 -21.92 9.00
N GLY A 6 -27.89 -23.11 9.50
CA GLY A 6 -26.49 -23.43 9.77
C GLY A 6 -25.62 -23.50 8.51
N ASP A 7 -26.14 -24.07 7.42
CA ASP A 7 -25.41 -24.13 6.14
C ASP A 7 -25.21 -22.74 5.51
N SER A 8 -26.14 -21.82 5.73
CA SER A 8 -26.06 -20.44 5.22
C SER A 8 -24.92 -19.68 5.89
N ASP A 9 -24.78 -19.80 7.21
CA ASP A 9 -23.71 -19.16 7.97
C ASP A 9 -22.34 -19.73 7.63
N VAL A 10 -22.23 -21.06 7.48
CA VAL A 10 -20.99 -21.71 7.05
C VAL A 10 -20.59 -21.25 5.65
N THR A 11 -21.55 -21.11 4.74
CA THR A 11 -21.31 -20.60 3.38
C THR A 11 -20.83 -19.15 3.39
N LEU A 12 -21.44 -18.29 4.23
CA LEU A 12 -21.03 -16.89 4.38
C LEU A 12 -19.62 -16.78 4.96
N LEU A 13 -19.34 -17.53 6.04
CA LEU A 13 -18.02 -17.56 6.68
C LEU A 13 -16.95 -18.06 5.70
N ALA A 14 -17.24 -19.12 4.94
CA ALA A 14 -16.34 -19.63 3.91
C ALA A 14 -16.07 -18.58 2.82
N ALA A 15 -17.09 -17.84 2.39
CA ALA A 15 -16.93 -16.76 1.42
C ALA A 15 -16.06 -15.61 1.95
N ILE A 16 -16.22 -15.22 3.22
CA ILE A 16 -15.40 -14.17 3.86
C ILE A 16 -13.94 -14.62 3.98
N VAL A 17 -13.70 -15.86 4.42
CA VAL A 17 -12.34 -16.42 4.53
C VAL A 17 -11.68 -16.52 3.16
N ALA A 18 -12.38 -17.04 2.16
CA ALA A 18 -11.86 -17.15 0.79
C ALA A 18 -11.57 -15.76 0.18
N HIS A 19 -12.36 -14.74 0.52
CA HIS A 19 -12.09 -13.37 0.10
C HIS A 19 -10.83 -12.79 0.77
N GLY A 20 -10.65 -13.01 2.07
CA GLY A 20 -9.49 -12.54 2.83
C GLY A 20 -8.17 -13.24 2.46
N GLN A 21 -8.25 -14.45 1.91
CA GLN A 21 -7.09 -15.21 1.43
C GLN A 21 -6.57 -14.76 0.05
N ARG A 22 -7.21 -13.80 -0.61
CA ARG A 22 -6.66 -13.21 -1.83
C ARG A 22 -5.34 -12.53 -1.51
N THR A 23 -4.24 -13.16 -1.90
CA THR A 23 -2.91 -12.55 -1.94
C THR A 23 -2.97 -11.42 -2.94
N GLN A 24 -3.13 -10.19 -2.44
CA GLN A 24 -2.87 -9.02 -3.26
C GLN A 24 -1.39 -9.06 -3.68
N PRO A 25 -1.07 -8.67 -4.93
CA PRO A 25 0.32 -8.50 -5.32
C PRO A 25 1.00 -7.56 -4.30
N PRO A 26 2.27 -7.82 -3.95
CA PRO A 26 3.00 -6.97 -3.03
C PRO A 26 3.00 -5.54 -3.59
N ARG A 27 2.33 -4.63 -2.87
CA ARG A 27 2.36 -3.20 -3.14
C ARG A 27 3.71 -2.67 -2.70
N ASP A 28 4.47 -2.06 -3.61
CA ASP A 28 5.74 -1.43 -3.24
C ASP A 28 5.46 -0.19 -2.39
N VAL A 29 5.83 -0.27 -1.12
CA VAL A 29 5.67 0.82 -0.15
C VAL A 29 7.05 1.43 0.08
N VAL A 30 7.35 2.51 -0.63
CA VAL A 30 8.63 3.22 -0.51
C VAL A 30 8.66 4.00 0.79
N LEU A 31 9.32 3.46 1.82
CA LEU A 31 9.49 4.10 3.11
C LEU A 31 10.76 4.95 3.15
N ARG A 32 10.73 5.97 3.98
CA ARG A 32 11.92 6.73 4.34
C ARG A 32 12.77 5.87 5.27
N HIS A 33 14.05 5.72 4.96
CA HIS A 33 15.04 5.18 5.88
C HIS A 33 16.29 6.05 5.84
N GLU A 34 17.03 6.10 6.95
CA GLU A 34 18.12 7.06 7.16
C GLU A 34 19.33 6.80 6.26
N GLU A 35 19.53 5.57 5.78
CA GLU A 35 20.70 5.21 4.99
C GLU A 35 20.42 5.27 3.47
N ALA A 36 19.17 5.54 3.05
CA ALA A 36 18.82 5.76 1.64
C ALA A 36 18.79 7.25 1.32
N GLU A 37 19.42 7.59 0.20
CA GLU A 37 19.33 8.94 -0.35
C GLU A 37 17.90 9.26 -0.80
N THR A 38 17.41 10.46 -0.47
CA THR A 38 16.08 10.93 -0.89
C THR A 38 15.85 10.76 -2.39
N ALA A 39 16.87 11.02 -3.22
CA ALA A 39 16.79 10.86 -4.66
C ALA A 39 16.44 9.43 -5.09
N SER A 40 17.06 8.42 -4.45
CA SER A 40 16.81 7.00 -4.74
C SER A 40 15.37 6.59 -4.36
N LEU A 41 14.85 7.11 -3.25
CA LEU A 41 13.46 6.89 -2.82
C LEU A 41 12.48 7.54 -3.80
N LEU A 42 12.76 8.76 -4.26
CA LEU A 42 11.92 9.45 -5.23
C LEU A 42 11.94 8.79 -6.61
N GLN A 43 13.06 8.19 -7.02
CA GLN A 43 13.13 7.38 -8.22
C GLN A 43 12.18 6.17 -8.13
N ARG A 44 12.12 5.49 -6.98
CA ARG A 44 11.16 4.41 -6.74
C ARG A 44 9.72 4.91 -6.70
N CYS A 45 9.45 6.06 -6.08
CA CYS A 45 8.11 6.66 -6.07
C CYS A 45 7.57 6.84 -7.50
N ARG A 46 8.42 7.24 -8.46
CA ARG A 46 8.00 7.43 -9.87
C ARG A 46 7.56 6.12 -10.55
N GLN A 47 8.04 4.97 -10.06
CA GLN A 47 7.67 3.65 -10.61
C GLN A 47 6.27 3.19 -10.16
N LEU A 48 5.69 3.83 -9.14
CA LEU A 48 4.35 3.51 -8.64
C LEU A 48 3.22 4.03 -9.56
N GLY A 49 3.53 4.90 -10.52
CA GLY A 49 2.52 5.57 -11.35
C GLY A 49 2.17 6.97 -10.84
N LEU A 50 1.20 7.62 -11.48
CA LEU A 50 0.97 9.07 -11.31
C LEU A 50 0.47 9.43 -9.90
N ILE A 51 -0.65 8.85 -9.47
CA ILE A 51 -1.29 9.21 -8.19
C ILE A 51 -0.45 8.70 -7.03
N GLU A 52 -0.09 7.41 -7.05
CA GLU A 52 0.71 6.80 -5.99
C GLU A 52 2.12 7.39 -5.91
N GLY A 53 2.71 7.76 -7.05
CA GLY A 53 4.00 8.46 -7.09
C GLY A 53 3.93 9.86 -6.48
N MET A 54 2.86 10.63 -6.72
CA MET A 54 2.66 11.93 -6.07
C MET A 54 2.48 11.79 -4.55
N LEU A 55 1.66 10.84 -4.11
CA LEU A 55 1.45 10.56 -2.67
C LEU A 55 2.75 10.07 -2.00
N CYS A 56 3.50 9.23 -2.70
CA CYS A 56 4.81 8.75 -2.27
C CYS A 56 5.80 9.91 -2.12
N ARG A 57 5.91 10.81 -3.11
CA ARG A 57 6.74 12.03 -3.02
C ARG A 57 6.32 12.88 -1.82
N ALA A 58 5.03 13.11 -1.63
CA ALA A 58 4.53 13.90 -0.51
C ALA A 58 4.94 13.32 0.85
N ARG A 59 4.83 11.99 1.00
CA ARG A 59 5.25 11.30 2.20
C ARG A 59 6.76 11.29 2.37
N ILE A 60 7.51 11.01 1.31
CA ILE A 60 8.97 11.06 1.32
C ILE A 60 9.33 12.46 1.74
N CYS A 61 9.08 13.51 0.96
CA CYS A 61 9.52 14.90 1.17
C CYS A 61 8.92 15.66 2.36
N ALA A 62 8.02 15.07 3.14
CA ALA A 62 7.47 15.69 4.33
C ALA A 62 8.57 16.26 5.26
N GLY A 63 8.48 17.56 5.55
CA GLY A 63 9.40 18.30 6.40
C GLY A 63 10.74 18.68 5.77
N ARG A 64 10.97 18.43 4.47
CA ARG A 64 12.21 18.84 3.78
C ARG A 64 12.01 19.41 2.38
N TRP A 65 10.78 19.78 2.05
CA TRP A 65 10.47 20.42 0.77
C TRP A 65 11.40 21.60 0.49
N ASP A 66 11.69 22.43 1.49
CA ASP A 66 12.57 23.60 1.33
C ASP A 66 14.07 23.30 1.48
N SER A 67 14.44 22.18 2.11
CA SER A 67 15.83 21.91 2.54
C SER A 67 16.54 20.81 1.75
N ASP A 68 15.81 19.95 1.06
CA ASP A 68 16.38 18.86 0.27
C ASP A 68 16.24 19.16 -1.25
N PRO A 69 17.35 19.31 -1.99
CA PRO A 69 17.32 19.58 -3.43
C PRO A 69 16.58 18.52 -4.24
N ALA A 70 16.51 17.28 -3.76
CA ALA A 70 15.77 16.21 -4.44
C ALA A 70 14.25 16.41 -4.36
N CYS A 71 13.77 17.22 -3.40
CA CYS A 71 12.35 17.45 -3.16
C CYS A 71 11.76 18.64 -3.90
N HIS A 72 12.57 19.47 -4.57
CA HIS A 72 12.12 20.61 -5.39
C HIS A 72 11.66 20.18 -6.79
#